data_AF-A0AAV9NVB1-F1
#
_entry.id   AF-A0AAV9NVB1-F1
#
_cell.length_a   1.000
_cell.length_b   1.000
_cell.length_c   1.000
_cell.angle_alpha   90.00
_cell.angle_beta   90.00
_cell.angle_gamma   90.00
#
_symmetry.space_group_name_H-M   'P 1'
#
loop_
_entity.id
_entity.type
_entity.pdbx_description
1 polymer ?
#
loop_
_entity_poly.entity_id
_entity_poly.type
_entity_poly.pdbx_seq_one_letter_code
_entity_poly.pdbx_strand_id
1 'polypeptide(L)'
;MTDAQDDSMLATDKVKTEMINPKLRTKLSEYGRRSRTDGPYRDNLECEALVVGGGFAGVFMFWSLKQQGLDVIMYEAGTDLGGTWRWNCYPGAMVDSEVPEYQLSIPEVMKEYAFSSE
;
A
#
# COMPACT_ATOMS: atom_id res chain seq x y z
N MET A 1 -58.24 1.26 4.65
CA MET A 1 -57.53 0.46 5.67
C MET A 1 -57.41 -0.92 5.06
N THR A 2 -56.28 -1.45 4.66
CA THR A 2 -54.84 -1.24 4.95
C THR A 2 -54.10 -1.61 3.62
N ASP A 3 -52.83 -1.36 3.33
CA ASP A 3 -51.61 -1.60 4.07
C ASP A 3 -50.50 -0.72 3.48
N ALA A 4 -50.10 0.31 4.23
CA ALA A 4 -48.80 0.95 4.06
C ALA A 4 -47.81 0.19 4.95
N GLN A 5 -47.54 -1.07 4.60
CA GLN A 5 -46.54 -1.88 5.29
C GLN A 5 -45.16 -1.62 4.67
N ASP A 6 -44.47 -0.69 5.31
CA ASP A 6 -43.06 -0.84 5.74
C ASP A 6 -41.96 -1.00 4.67
N ASP A 7 -41.85 -0.01 3.78
CA ASP A 7 -40.62 0.23 2.99
C ASP A 7 -39.42 0.65 3.87
N SER A 8 -39.64 0.95 5.17
CA SER A 8 -38.59 1.39 6.09
C SER A 8 -37.73 0.21 6.59
N MET A 9 -38.31 -0.98 6.74
CA MET A 9 -37.61 -2.23 7.07
C MET A 9 -36.67 -2.69 5.94
N LEU A 10 -37.11 -2.57 4.68
CA LEU A 10 -36.33 -2.95 3.50
C LEU A 10 -35.11 -2.02 3.29
N ALA A 11 -35.26 -0.73 3.61
CA ALA A 11 -34.15 0.22 3.58
C ALA A 11 -33.14 -0.03 4.71
N THR A 12 -33.62 -0.39 5.91
CA THR A 12 -32.74 -0.69 7.06
C THR A 12 -31.95 -1.98 6.89
N ASP A 13 -32.51 -3.01 6.23
CA ASP A 13 -31.80 -4.25 5.93
C ASP A 13 -30.74 -4.10 4.83
N LYS A 14 -30.96 -3.24 3.81
CA LYS A 14 -29.93 -2.90 2.83
C LYS A 14 -28.75 -2.14 3.46
N VAL A 15 -29.05 -1.16 4.32
CA VAL A 15 -28.03 -0.40 5.03
C VAL A 15 -27.23 -1.31 5.98
N LYS A 16 -27.89 -2.21 6.72
CA LYS A 16 -27.21 -3.21 7.56
C LYS A 16 -26.35 -4.18 6.73
N THR A 17 -26.84 -4.63 5.57
CA THR A 17 -26.09 -5.52 4.68
C THR A 17 -24.84 -4.84 4.11
N GLU A 18 -24.93 -3.55 3.73
CA GLU A 18 -23.77 -2.74 3.31
C GLU A 18 -22.76 -2.51 4.45
N MET A 19 -23.23 -2.42 5.70
CA MET A 19 -22.33 -2.30 6.87
C MET A 19 -21.66 -3.62 7.27
N ILE A 20 -22.27 -4.77 6.96
CA ILE A 20 -21.74 -6.10 7.35
C ILE A 20 -20.74 -6.64 6.32
N ASN A 21 -20.79 -6.17 5.08
CA ASN A 21 -19.86 -6.59 4.04
C ASN A 21 -19.25 -5.38 3.34
N PRO A 22 -18.23 -4.71 3.94
CA PRO A 22 -17.55 -3.61 3.29
C PRO A 22 -17.06 -4.11 1.94
N LYS A 23 -17.56 -3.50 0.87
CA LYS A 23 -17.29 -3.89 -0.51
C LYS A 23 -15.79 -4.08 -0.69
N LEU A 24 -15.36 -5.35 -0.74
CA LEU A 24 -13.97 -5.70 -0.95
C LEU A 24 -13.54 -5.06 -2.25
N ARG A 25 -12.52 -4.22 -2.18
CA ARG A 25 -11.95 -3.62 -3.38
C ARG A 25 -11.28 -4.74 -4.15
N THR A 26 -11.73 -4.98 -5.38
CA THR A 26 -11.26 -6.11 -6.20
C THR A 26 -10.32 -5.67 -7.31
N LYS A 27 -10.29 -4.37 -7.62
CA LYS A 27 -9.43 -3.82 -8.65
C LYS A 27 -8.33 -3.00 -8.03
N LEU A 28 -7.10 -3.15 -8.53
CA LEU A 28 -5.95 -2.33 -8.10
C LEU A 28 -6.21 -0.83 -8.26
N SER A 29 -6.95 -0.44 -9.31
CA SER A 29 -7.38 0.95 -9.55
C SER A 29 -8.28 1.52 -8.46
N GLU A 30 -8.90 0.68 -7.63
CA GLU A 30 -9.71 1.14 -6.50
C GLU A 30 -8.83 1.55 -5.31
N TYR A 31 -7.56 1.12 -5.28
CA TYR A 31 -6.59 1.51 -4.25
C TYR A 31 -5.78 2.73 -4.67
N GLY A 32 -5.39 2.81 -5.93
CA GLY A 32 -4.62 3.93 -6.47
C GLY A 32 -5.51 5.09 -6.92
N ARG A 33 -5.46 6.23 -6.21
CA ARG A 33 -5.97 7.52 -6.71
C ARG A 33 -4.81 8.45 -7.01
N ARG A 34 -4.67 8.83 -8.27
CA ARG A 34 -3.79 9.93 -8.69
C ARG A 34 -4.36 11.24 -8.17
N SER A 35 -3.69 11.88 -7.21
CA SER A 35 -4.11 13.15 -6.61
C SER A 35 -3.56 14.38 -7.33
N ARG A 36 -2.50 14.24 -8.13
CA ARG A 36 -1.84 15.33 -8.85
C ARG A 36 -1.40 14.92 -10.25
N THR A 37 -1.13 15.90 -11.11
CA THR A 37 -0.73 15.68 -12.51
C THR A 37 0.61 16.33 -12.87
N ASP A 38 1.42 16.66 -11.87
CA ASP A 38 2.70 17.37 -12.00
C ASP A 38 3.86 16.54 -11.40
N GLY A 39 5.11 16.95 -11.70
CA GLY A 39 6.31 16.26 -11.22
C GLY A 39 6.33 14.77 -11.61
N PRO A 40 6.53 13.84 -10.66
CA PRO A 40 6.55 12.40 -10.96
C PRO A 40 5.15 11.84 -11.31
N TYR A 41 4.09 12.64 -11.18
CA TYR A 41 2.72 12.25 -11.52
C TYR A 41 2.23 12.80 -12.86
N ARG A 42 3.09 13.41 -13.68
CA ARG A 42 2.70 13.93 -14.99
C ARG A 42 2.38 12.81 -15.98
N ASP A 43 1.50 13.10 -16.94
CA ASP A 43 1.23 12.18 -18.04
C ASP A 43 2.45 12.09 -18.97
N ASN A 44 2.66 10.90 -19.55
CA ASN A 44 3.79 10.61 -20.44
C ASN A 44 5.15 10.97 -19.80
N LEU A 45 5.33 10.61 -18.52
CA LEU A 45 6.60 10.76 -17.83
C LEU A 45 7.64 9.81 -18.46
N GLU A 46 8.69 10.39 -19.00
CA GLU A 46 9.90 9.69 -19.44
C GLU A 46 10.81 9.41 -18.23
N CYS A 47 11.35 8.20 -18.13
CA CYS A 47 12.37 7.80 -17.17
C CYS A 47 13.17 6.62 -17.74
N GLU A 48 14.39 6.38 -17.26
CA GLU A 48 15.21 5.25 -17.70
C GLU A 48 14.76 3.93 -17.06
N ALA A 49 14.20 3.99 -15.85
CA ALA A 49 13.63 2.83 -15.17
C ALA A 49 12.38 3.18 -14.36
N LEU A 50 11.35 2.34 -14.46
CA LEU A 50 10.13 2.43 -13.67
C LEU A 50 10.05 1.23 -12.72
N VAL A 51 10.01 1.51 -11.41
CA VAL A 51 9.79 0.52 -10.36
C VAL A 51 8.33 0.55 -9.94
N VAL A 52 7.67 -0.61 -9.87
CA VAL A 52 6.29 -0.74 -9.40
C VAL A 52 6.26 -1.42 -8.03
N GLY A 53 5.71 -0.73 -7.03
CA GLY A 53 5.60 -1.16 -5.65
C GLY A 53 6.70 -0.59 -4.73
N GLY A 54 6.29 -0.12 -3.55
CA GLY A 54 7.11 0.49 -2.50
C GLY A 54 7.38 -0.42 -1.31
N GLY A 55 7.47 -1.74 -1.52
CA GLY A 55 7.92 -2.71 -0.51
C GLY A 55 9.44 -2.91 -0.51
N PHE A 56 9.93 -3.91 0.24
CA PHE A 56 11.39 -4.21 0.33
C PHE A 56 12.10 -4.28 -1.02
N ALA A 57 11.59 -5.09 -1.96
CA ALA A 57 12.20 -5.25 -3.27
C ALA A 57 12.19 -3.94 -4.09
N GLY A 58 11.08 -3.20 -4.07
CA GLY A 58 10.96 -1.94 -4.79
C GLY A 58 11.89 -0.86 -4.26
N VAL A 59 11.96 -0.71 -2.93
CA VAL A 59 12.90 0.22 -2.27
C VAL A 59 14.35 -0.15 -2.59
N PHE A 60 14.70 -1.43 -2.49
CA PHE A 60 16.06 -1.89 -2.80
C PHE A 60 16.42 -1.65 -4.27
N MET A 61 15.53 -2.01 -5.22
CA MET A 61 15.76 -1.75 -6.64
C MET A 61 15.88 -0.26 -6.95
N PHE A 62 14.99 0.56 -6.40
CA PHE A 62 15.08 2.01 -6.56
C PHE A 62 16.41 2.54 -6.05
N TRP A 63 16.82 2.17 -4.84
CA TRP A 63 18.13 2.55 -4.30
C TRP A 63 19.28 2.07 -5.20
N SER A 64 19.32 0.80 -5.59
CA SER A 64 20.38 0.23 -6.42
C SER A 64 20.50 0.89 -7.80
N LEU A 65 19.37 1.23 -8.43
CA LEU A 65 19.35 1.91 -9.73
C LEU A 65 19.74 3.39 -9.61
N LYS A 66 19.32 4.07 -8.52
CA LYS A 66 19.77 5.44 -8.23
C LYS A 66 21.28 5.51 -7.98
N GLN A 67 21.86 4.51 -7.31
CA GLN A 67 23.32 4.42 -7.10
C GLN A 67 24.10 4.25 -8.42
N GLN A 68 23.46 3.75 -9.48
CA GLN A 68 24.03 3.66 -10.83
C GLN A 68 23.86 4.96 -11.64
N GLY A 69 23.26 6.01 -11.05
CA GLY A 69 23.06 7.30 -11.70
C GLY A 69 21.85 7.38 -12.63
N LEU A 70 20.98 6.37 -12.63
CA LEU A 70 19.80 6.35 -13.50
C LEU A 70 18.70 7.32 -13.02
N ASP A 71 17.92 7.82 -13.97
CA ASP A 71 16.63 8.47 -13.71
C ASP A 71 15.55 7.41 -13.48
N VAL A 72 15.22 7.21 -12.20
CA VAL A 72 14.34 6.14 -11.73
C VAL A 72 13.11 6.77 -11.08
N ILE A 73 11.95 6.25 -11.46
CA ILE A 73 10.66 6.60 -10.86
C ILE A 73 10.07 5.36 -10.19
N MET A 74 9.42 5.54 -9.05
CA MET A 74 8.68 4.49 -8.35
C MET A 74 7.20 4.83 -8.28
N TYR A 75 6.34 3.91 -8.71
CA TYR A 75 4.89 3.98 -8.52
C TYR A 75 4.46 2.97 -7.47
N GLU A 76 3.95 3.48 -6.35
CA GLU A 76 3.28 2.72 -5.29
C GLU A 76 1.78 3.00 -5.35
N ALA A 77 0.96 1.95 -5.20
CA ALA A 77 -0.49 2.08 -5.23
C ALA A 77 -1.02 2.82 -3.98
N GLY A 78 -0.29 2.71 -2.88
CA GLY A 78 -0.60 3.31 -1.59
C GLY A 78 -0.08 4.73 -1.44
N THR A 79 -0.22 5.25 -0.23
CA THR A 79 0.20 6.60 0.13
C THR A 79 1.54 6.64 0.84
N ASP A 80 2.16 5.49 1.09
CA ASP A 80 3.43 5.37 1.81
C ASP A 80 4.16 4.05 1.46
N LEU A 81 5.45 3.98 1.81
CA LEU A 81 6.30 2.80 1.66
C LEU A 81 5.98 1.73 2.71
N GLY A 82 6.37 0.49 2.40
CA GLY A 82 6.31 -0.67 3.30
C GLY A 82 5.64 -1.90 2.67
N GLY A 83 4.95 -1.74 1.53
CA GLY A 83 4.35 -2.84 0.78
C GLY A 83 3.40 -3.67 1.65
N THR A 84 3.65 -4.98 1.76
CA THR A 84 2.88 -5.91 2.61
C THR A 84 2.62 -5.36 4.02
N TRP A 85 3.61 -4.73 4.64
CA TRP A 85 3.51 -4.21 6.01
C TRP A 85 2.64 -2.96 6.15
N ARG A 86 2.26 -2.31 5.03
CA ARG A 86 1.25 -1.24 5.02
C ARG A 86 -0.16 -1.75 4.79
N TRP A 87 -0.31 -2.76 3.96
CA TRP A 87 -1.62 -3.25 3.54
C TRP A 87 -2.19 -4.33 4.47
N ASN A 88 -1.32 -5.17 5.04
CA ASN A 88 -1.72 -6.37 5.79
C ASN A 88 -1.43 -6.20 7.29
N CYS A 89 -2.18 -5.30 7.93
CA CYS A 89 -2.07 -5.03 9.37
C CYS A 89 -3.24 -5.65 10.15
N TYR A 90 -3.16 -6.96 10.41
CA TYR A 90 -4.14 -7.68 11.25
C TYR A 90 -3.56 -7.94 12.65
N PRO A 91 -4.41 -8.20 13.68
CA PRO A 91 -3.93 -8.50 15.02
C PRO A 91 -2.97 -9.70 15.04
N GLY A 92 -1.77 -9.51 15.59
CA GLY A 92 -0.73 -10.54 15.61
C GLY A 92 0.09 -10.68 14.32
N ALA A 93 -0.02 -9.76 13.36
CA ALA A 93 0.90 -9.69 12.22
C ALA A 93 2.34 -9.44 12.71
N MET A 94 3.25 -10.37 12.44
CA MET A 94 4.64 -10.37 12.88
C MET A 94 5.54 -11.01 11.82
N VAL A 95 6.85 -10.85 11.97
CA VAL A 95 7.86 -11.55 11.17
C VAL A 95 8.10 -12.96 11.73
N ASP A 96 8.57 -13.88 10.89
CA ASP A 96 9.04 -15.22 11.28
C ASP A 96 10.57 -15.37 11.18
N SER A 97 11.23 -14.38 10.59
CA SER A 97 12.67 -14.33 10.39
C SER A 97 13.31 -13.54 11.53
N GLU A 98 14.39 -14.05 12.09
CA GLU A 98 15.05 -13.45 13.25
C GLU A 98 15.75 -12.14 12.87
N VAL A 99 16.02 -11.26 13.85
CA VAL A 99 16.88 -10.09 13.63
C VAL A 99 18.34 -10.55 13.57
N PRO A 100 19.16 -10.12 12.60
CA PRO A 100 18.93 -9.06 11.60
C PRO A 100 18.61 -9.59 10.19
N GLU A 101 17.93 -10.73 10.05
CA GLU A 101 17.66 -11.35 8.75
C GLU A 101 16.58 -10.58 7.97
N TYR A 102 15.55 -10.08 8.65
CA TYR A 102 14.40 -9.42 8.01
C TYR A 102 14.54 -7.90 7.86
N GLN A 103 15.66 -7.46 7.27
CA GLN A 103 15.93 -6.05 7.00
C GLN A 103 16.77 -5.87 5.72
N LEU A 104 16.89 -4.63 5.24
CA LEU A 104 17.80 -4.33 4.13
C LEU A 104 19.25 -4.38 4.62
N SER A 105 20.13 -4.96 3.80
CA SER A 105 21.57 -5.02 4.05
C SER A 105 22.32 -3.72 3.67
N ILE A 106 21.59 -2.62 3.48
CA ILE A 106 22.16 -1.31 3.14
C ILE A 106 22.89 -0.77 4.40
N PRO A 107 24.22 -0.56 4.35
CA PRO A 107 25.01 -0.25 5.54
C PRO A 107 24.56 1.01 6.30
N GLU A 108 24.11 2.04 5.58
CA GLU A 108 23.61 3.29 6.15
C GLU A 108 22.34 3.05 6.98
N VAL A 109 21.46 2.17 6.52
CA VAL A 109 20.21 1.81 7.22
C VAL A 109 20.49 0.94 8.44
N MET A 110 21.36 -0.07 8.28
CA MET A 110 21.65 -1.03 9.35
C MET A 110 22.34 -0.39 10.57
N LYS A 111 23.18 0.62 10.35
CA LYS A 111 23.94 1.25 11.44
C LYS A 111 23.11 2.16 12.32
N GLU A 112 22.04 2.74 11.76
CA GLU A 112 21.26 3.79 12.42
C GLU A 112 20.03 3.25 13.14
N TYR A 113 19.64 2.00 12.89
CA TYR A 113 18.41 1.42 13.42
C TYR A 113 18.68 0.21 14.31
N ALA A 114 18.03 0.18 15.48
CA ALA A 114 18.00 -0.96 16.37
C ALA A 114 16.54 -1.36 16.63
N PHE A 115 16.25 -2.65 16.52
CA PHE A 115 14.95 -3.20 16.91
C PHE A 115 14.87 -3.29 18.43
N SER A 116 13.66 -3.08 18.98
CA SER A 116 13.41 -3.41 20.38
C SER A 116 13.53 -4.92 20.58
N SER A 117 14.30 -5.34 21.58
CA SER A 117 14.14 -6.68 22.14
C SER A 117 12.82 -6.73 22.93
N GLU A 118 12.17 -7.88 22.93
CA GLU A 118 11.10 -8.18 23.90
C GLU A 118 11.60 -8.11 25.35
#